data_AF-C9L463-F1
#
_entry.id   AF-C9L463-F1
#
_cell.length_a   1.000
_cell.length_b   1.000
_cell.length_c   1.000
_cell.angle_alpha   90.00
_cell.angle_beta   90.00
_cell.angle_gamma   90.00
#
_symmetry.space_group_name_H-M   'P 1'
#
loop_
_entity.id
_entity.type
_entity.pdbx_description
1 polymer ?
#
loop_
_entity_poly.entity_id
_entity_poly.type
_entity_poly.pdbx_seq_one_letter_code
_entity_poly.pdbx_strand_id
1 'polypeptide(L)'
;MERHAENTKKVVEFLKNHSQVEKVNHPSLPSHLDYFLYQKYFPNGGASIFTFDIKGGKEEAYRFIDHLQIFSLLANVADVKSLVIHPATTTHSQLSPEELEEQEIKSNTIRLSIGTENIIDIIERIMPVLSKNHYVEGVQGKGGGYCLAKEPKDYRIGDILRLTEGQLVPVACLECNAETCKRANICKTFPMWKEFHHMVNNYFDNITLSDLMKYGDKTKDFQ
;
A
#
# COMPACT_ATOMS: atom_id res chain seq x y z
N MET A 1 0.25 18.44 7.78
CA MET A 1 1.62 18.88 7.40
C MET A 1 2.66 18.55 8.48
N GLU A 2 2.51 19.02 9.73
CA GLU A 2 3.48 18.74 10.80
C GLU A 2 3.73 17.24 11.03
N ARG A 3 2.66 16.44 11.11
CA ARG A 3 2.78 14.99 11.27
C ARG A 3 3.54 14.32 10.12
N HIS A 4 3.30 14.73 8.87
CA HIS A 4 4.04 14.24 7.72
C HIS A 4 5.54 14.54 7.86
N ALA A 5 5.88 15.78 8.22
CA ALA A 5 7.27 16.19 8.39
C ALA A 5 7.97 15.42 9.52
N GLU A 6 7.30 15.24 10.65
CA GLU A 6 7.80 14.47 11.79
C GLU A 6 8.03 13.00 11.42
N ASN A 7 7.03 12.36 10.80
CA ASN A 7 7.11 10.97 10.38
C ASN A 7 8.22 10.77 9.34
N THR A 8 8.26 11.64 8.32
CA THR A 8 9.27 11.60 7.25
C THR A 8 10.68 11.66 7.82
N LYS A 9 10.95 12.58 8.75
CA LYS A 9 12.26 12.69 9.38
C LYS A 9 12.70 11.37 10.05
N LYS A 10 11.78 10.71 10.75
CA LYS A 10 12.03 9.43 11.43
C LYS A 10 12.23 8.29 10.42
N VAL A 11 11.44 8.24 9.36
CA VAL A 11 11.58 7.21 8.30
C VAL A 11 12.89 7.40 7.53
N VAL A 12 13.26 8.64 7.16
CA VAL A 12 14.52 8.95 6.47
C VAL A 12 15.72 8.53 7.32
N GLU A 13 15.70 8.86 8.61
CA GLU A 13 16.78 8.45 9.52
C GLU A 13 16.85 6.93 9.69
N PHE A 14 15.70 6.25 9.76
CA PHE A 14 15.63 4.80 9.82
C PHE A 14 16.22 4.15 8.55
N LEU A 15 15.79 4.59 7.37
CA LEU A 15 16.24 4.03 6.08
C LEU A 15 17.72 4.29 5.84
N LYS A 16 18.22 5.49 6.15
CA LYS A 16 19.62 5.86 5.97
C LYS A 16 20.58 4.92 6.73
N ASN A 17 20.16 4.45 7.90
CA ASN A 17 20.99 3.60 8.76
C ASN A 17 20.78 2.09 8.47
N HIS A 18 19.94 1.73 7.50
CA HIS A 18 19.59 0.35 7.23
C HIS A 18 20.53 -0.31 6.20
N SER A 19 21.04 -1.52 6.51
CA SER A 19 22.06 -2.21 5.69
C SER A 19 21.61 -2.59 4.27
N GLN A 20 20.32 -2.87 4.08
CA GLN A 20 19.71 -3.16 2.77
C GLN A 20 19.43 -1.92 1.90
N VAL A 21 19.58 -0.70 2.43
CA VAL A 21 19.39 0.54 1.66
C VAL A 21 20.74 1.00 1.11
N GLU A 22 20.81 1.30 -0.19
CA GLU A 22 22.01 1.82 -0.85
C GLU A 22 22.14 3.32 -0.67
N LYS A 23 21.04 4.05 -0.91
CA LYS A 23 21.00 5.51 -0.92
C LYS A 23 19.60 5.97 -0.53
N VAL A 24 19.51 7.04 0.25
CA VAL A 24 18.26 7.76 0.49
C VAL A 24 18.38 9.14 -0.15
N ASN A 25 17.46 9.46 -1.05
CA ASN A 25 17.40 10.74 -1.76
C ASN A 25 16.39 11.65 -1.05
N HIS A 26 16.83 12.33 0.01
CA HIS A 26 16.00 13.28 0.74
C HIS A 26 16.80 14.56 1.08
N PRO A 27 16.24 15.77 0.86
CA PRO A 27 16.95 17.04 1.00
C PRO A 27 17.31 17.40 2.44
N SER A 28 16.74 16.72 3.45
CA SER A 28 17.16 16.87 4.85
C SER A 28 18.50 16.20 5.19
N LEU A 29 19.08 15.42 4.28
CA LEU A 29 20.33 14.72 4.53
C LEU A 29 21.51 15.64 4.21
N PRO A 30 22.55 15.73 5.06
CA PRO A 30 23.72 16.58 4.81
C PRO A 30 24.48 16.26 3.52
N SER A 31 24.31 15.05 2.99
CA SER A 31 24.89 14.60 1.72
C SER A 31 24.14 15.11 0.48
N HIS A 32 22.97 15.73 0.65
CA HIS A 32 22.16 16.22 -0.46
C HIS A 32 22.59 17.62 -0.89
N LEU A 33 22.62 17.90 -2.20
CA LEU A 33 23.03 19.19 -2.76
C LEU A 33 22.23 20.36 -2.17
N ASP A 34 20.92 20.18 -2.07
CA ASP A 34 20.00 21.19 -1.56
C ASP A 34 19.88 21.25 -0.02
N TYR A 35 20.76 20.59 0.74
CA TYR A 35 20.67 20.55 2.20
C TYR A 35 20.55 21.94 2.85
N PHE A 36 21.37 22.89 2.39
CA PHE A 36 21.32 24.27 2.90
C PHE A 36 20.02 24.99 2.55
N LEU A 37 19.46 24.74 1.36
CA LEU A 37 18.17 25.30 0.95
C LEU A 37 17.04 24.67 1.75
N TYR A 38 17.09 23.36 2.00
CA TYR A 38 16.13 22.66 2.84
C TYR A 38 16.09 23.24 4.25
N GLN A 39 17.25 23.42 4.88
CA GLN A 39 17.33 24.04 6.22
C GLN A 39 16.77 25.47 6.25
N LYS A 40 16.99 26.23 5.17
CA LYS A 40 16.50 27.61 5.05
C LYS A 40 14.99 27.69 4.84
N TYR A 41 14.43 26.87 3.95
CA TYR A 41 13.03 26.99 3.51
C TYR A 41 12.07 26.05 4.24
N PHE A 42 12.58 24.96 4.83
CA PHE A 42 11.79 23.97 5.58
C PHE A 42 12.31 23.78 7.01
N PRO A 43 12.39 24.86 7.82
CA PRO A 43 12.93 24.77 9.19
C PRO A 43 12.12 23.85 10.11
N ASN A 44 10.83 23.64 9.80
CA ASN A 44 9.92 22.75 10.52
C ASN A 44 9.81 21.36 9.87
N GLY A 45 10.69 21.05 8.90
CA GLY A 45 10.64 19.85 8.09
C GLY A 45 9.64 19.93 6.94
N GLY A 46 9.67 18.92 6.08
CA GLY A 46 8.93 18.87 4.82
C GLY A 46 9.50 17.78 3.91
N ALA A 47 9.09 17.81 2.64
CA ALA A 47 9.47 16.82 1.64
C ALA A 47 9.07 15.38 2.03
N SER A 48 7.80 15.18 2.41
CA SER A 48 7.27 13.86 2.77
C SER A 48 7.23 12.85 1.62
N ILE A 49 7.57 13.29 0.41
CA ILE A 49 7.73 12.46 -0.78
C ILE A 49 9.22 12.42 -1.08
N PHE A 50 9.80 11.22 -1.12
CA PHE A 50 11.21 11.03 -1.40
C PHE A 50 11.48 9.64 -1.97
N THR A 51 12.69 9.43 -2.46
CA THR A 51 13.10 8.12 -3.00
C THR A 51 14.25 7.51 -2.21
N PHE A 52 14.39 6.20 -2.31
CA PHE A 52 15.56 5.48 -1.85
C PHE A 52 15.84 4.29 -2.77
N ASP A 53 17.10 3.88 -2.82
CA ASP A 53 17.60 2.77 -3.62
C ASP A 53 17.78 1.56 -2.71
N ILE A 54 17.19 0.41 -3.05
CA ILE A 54 17.34 -0.85 -2.30
C ILE A 54 18.39 -1.76 -2.94
N LYS A 55 19.20 -2.46 -2.13
CA LYS A 55 20.13 -3.49 -2.63
C LYS A 55 19.35 -4.64 -3.25
N GLY A 56 19.93 -5.30 -4.26
CA GLY A 56 19.33 -6.48 -4.88
C GLY A 56 18.54 -6.22 -6.18
N GLY A 57 18.51 -4.97 -6.65
CA GLY A 57 17.97 -4.64 -7.98
C GLY A 57 16.45 -4.61 -8.04
N LYS A 58 15.92 -4.70 -9.27
CA LYS A 58 14.49 -4.60 -9.58
C LYS A 58 13.61 -5.59 -8.83
N GLU A 59 14.01 -6.86 -8.82
CA GLU A 59 13.23 -7.93 -8.18
C GLU A 59 13.09 -7.69 -6.67
N GLU A 60 14.14 -7.16 -6.03
CA GLU A 60 14.09 -6.82 -4.61
C GLU A 60 13.22 -5.59 -4.35
N ALA A 61 13.25 -4.60 -5.24
CA ALA A 61 12.36 -3.46 -5.16
C ALA A 61 10.88 -3.86 -5.30
N TYR A 62 10.56 -4.78 -6.21
CA TYR A 62 9.21 -5.32 -6.35
C TYR A 62 8.79 -6.10 -5.12
N ARG A 63 9.65 -7.00 -4.63
CA ARG A 63 9.38 -7.75 -3.40
C ARG A 63 9.14 -6.81 -2.22
N PHE A 64 9.94 -5.76 -2.07
CA PHE A 64 9.74 -4.78 -1.01
C PHE A 64 8.35 -4.14 -1.08
N ILE A 65 7.95 -3.69 -2.27
CA ILE A 65 6.67 -3.02 -2.50
C ILE A 65 5.49 -3.97 -2.22
N ASP A 66 5.55 -5.21 -2.73
CA ASP A 66 4.46 -6.19 -2.58
C ASP A 66 4.22 -6.59 -1.12
N HIS A 67 5.24 -6.53 -0.27
CA HIS A 67 5.14 -6.89 1.15
C HIS A 67 4.83 -5.71 2.08
N LEU A 68 4.66 -4.50 1.54
CA LEU A 68 4.46 -3.27 2.31
C LEU A 68 2.97 -3.02 2.62
N GLN A 69 2.41 -3.82 3.54
CA GLN A 69 0.94 -3.91 3.80
C GLN A 69 0.20 -2.62 4.24
N ILE A 70 0.89 -1.57 4.69
CA ILE A 70 0.24 -0.28 5.08
C ILE A 70 0.27 0.74 3.94
N PHE A 71 1.17 0.57 2.97
CA PHE A 71 1.32 1.54 1.90
C PHE A 71 0.42 1.16 0.74
N SER A 72 -0.41 2.10 0.29
CA SER A 72 -1.17 1.87 -0.94
C SER A 72 -0.27 2.04 -2.16
N LEU A 73 -0.32 1.08 -3.08
CA LEU A 73 0.35 1.17 -4.39
C LEU A 73 -0.44 2.09 -5.31
N LEU A 74 -0.29 3.40 -5.12
CA LEU A 74 -1.01 4.41 -5.88
C LEU A 74 -0.07 5.55 -6.28
N ALA A 75 -0.30 6.10 -7.48
CA ALA A 75 0.56 7.15 -8.04
C ALA A 75 0.32 8.55 -7.42
N ASN A 76 -0.69 8.71 -6.55
CA ASN A 76 -0.98 9.97 -5.85
C ASN A 76 0.14 10.35 -4.86
N VAL A 77 0.04 11.55 -4.31
CA VAL A 77 1.03 12.13 -3.41
C VAL A 77 0.34 12.94 -2.31
N ALA A 78 0.98 13.02 -1.13
CA ALA A 78 0.51 13.82 0.01
C ALA A 78 -0.91 13.44 0.52
N ASP A 79 -1.23 12.14 0.49
CA ASP A 79 -2.44 11.59 1.10
C ASP A 79 -2.26 11.42 2.62
N VAL A 80 -3.37 11.32 3.35
CA VAL A 80 -3.41 10.96 4.78
C VAL A 80 -2.79 9.59 5.00
N LYS A 81 -2.94 8.67 4.03
CA LYS A 81 -2.31 7.35 3.98
C LYS A 81 -0.94 7.41 3.31
N SER A 82 -0.04 6.56 3.78
CA SER A 82 1.29 6.36 3.20
C SER A 82 1.18 5.62 1.86
N LEU A 83 2.00 6.02 0.89
CA LEU A 83 1.97 5.50 -0.49
C LEU A 83 3.35 5.07 -0.93
N VAL A 84 3.42 4.00 -1.72
CA VAL A 84 4.66 3.47 -2.29
C VAL A 84 4.48 3.25 -3.78
N ILE A 85 5.51 3.56 -4.58
CA ILE A 85 5.55 3.16 -6.00
C ILE A 85 6.97 2.79 -6.43
N HIS A 86 7.06 2.05 -7.54
CA HIS A 86 8.29 1.89 -8.32
C HIS A 86 8.28 2.87 -9.51
N PRO A 87 9.01 4.00 -9.47
CA PRO A 87 8.87 5.09 -10.44
C PRO A 87 9.08 4.65 -11.89
N ALA A 88 10.13 3.85 -12.16
CA ALA A 88 10.50 3.43 -13.51
C ALA A 88 9.45 2.56 -14.21
N THR A 89 8.55 1.89 -13.50
CA THR A 89 7.44 1.13 -14.12
C THR A 89 6.06 1.69 -13.81
N THR A 90 5.98 2.89 -13.24
CA THR A 90 4.71 3.56 -12.94
C THR A 90 4.74 4.97 -13.49
N THR A 91 5.08 5.97 -12.68
CA THR A 91 4.98 7.39 -13.04
C THR A 91 5.95 7.82 -14.15
N HIS A 92 7.04 7.08 -14.36
CA HIS A 92 8.07 7.39 -15.36
C HIS A 92 8.22 6.26 -16.40
N SER A 93 7.18 5.42 -16.57
CA SER A 93 7.25 4.26 -17.47
C SER A 93 7.38 4.61 -18.97
N GLN A 94 7.19 5.87 -19.33
CA GLN A 94 7.31 6.37 -20.70
C GLN A 94 8.75 6.83 -21.04
N LEU A 95 9.62 6.94 -20.04
CA LEU A 95 11.01 7.34 -20.26
C LEU A 95 11.85 6.16 -20.76
N SER A 96 12.80 6.47 -21.63
CA SER A 96 13.84 5.54 -22.04
C SER A 96 14.81 5.24 -20.89
N PRO A 97 15.59 4.14 -20.97
CA PRO A 97 16.60 3.83 -19.96
C PRO A 97 17.64 4.95 -19.75
N GLU A 98 18.00 5.68 -20.81
CA GLU A 98 18.95 6.79 -20.74
C GLU A 98 18.35 8.00 -19.99
N GLU A 99 17.10 8.37 -20.29
CA GLU A 99 16.38 9.44 -19.60
C GLU A 99 16.11 9.11 -18.11
N LEU A 100 15.90 7.84 -17.78
CA LEU A 100 15.77 7.39 -16.38
C LEU A 100 17.09 7.55 -15.63
N GLU A 101 18.21 7.18 -16.25
CA GLU A 101 19.55 7.33 -15.68
C GLU A 101 19.91 8.80 -15.44
N GLU A 102 19.58 9.70 -16.38
CA GLU A 102 19.76 11.15 -16.24
C GLU A 102 19.02 11.75 -15.04
N GLN A 103 17.88 11.15 -14.66
CA GLN A 103 17.08 11.57 -13.51
C GLN A 103 17.46 10.82 -12.22
N GLU A 104 18.53 10.03 -12.24
CA GLU A 104 18.95 9.12 -11.17
C GLU A 104 17.86 8.11 -10.76
N ILE A 105 16.95 7.75 -11.68
CA ILE A 105 15.90 6.75 -11.45
C ILE A 105 16.40 5.39 -11.92
N LYS A 106 16.94 4.62 -10.99
CA LYS A 106 17.37 3.23 -11.21
C LYS A 106 16.21 2.24 -11.10
N SER A 107 16.43 1.04 -11.63
CA SER A 107 15.49 -0.08 -11.51
C SER A 107 15.23 -0.58 -10.07
N ASN A 108 16.04 -0.17 -9.10
CA ASN A 108 15.86 -0.46 -7.67
C ASN A 108 15.34 0.76 -6.87
N THR A 109 14.92 1.82 -7.55
CA THR A 109 14.43 3.04 -6.90
C THR A 109 12.99 2.85 -6.43
N ILE A 110 12.73 3.21 -5.18
CA ILE A 110 11.41 3.17 -4.56
C ILE A 110 11.05 4.58 -4.10
N ARG A 111 9.85 5.04 -4.44
CA ARG A 111 9.31 6.32 -3.95
C ARG A 111 8.33 6.07 -2.82
N LEU A 112 8.55 6.75 -1.69
CA LEU A 112 7.62 6.80 -0.57
C LEU A 112 6.96 8.17 -0.51
N SER A 113 5.66 8.19 -0.21
CA SER A 113 4.94 9.36 0.27
C SER A 113 4.46 9.04 1.68
N ILE A 114 5.04 9.68 2.69
CA ILE A 114 4.74 9.37 4.09
C ILE A 114 3.46 10.07 4.52
N GLY A 115 2.51 9.30 5.02
CA GLY A 115 1.22 9.74 5.53
C GLY A 115 1.26 10.25 6.97
N THR A 116 0.11 10.27 7.62
CA THR A 116 -0.08 10.76 9.00
C THR A 116 -0.31 9.66 10.02
N GLU A 117 -0.10 8.40 9.65
CA GLU A 117 -0.24 7.25 10.54
C GLU A 117 0.73 7.33 11.73
N ASN A 118 0.51 6.45 12.71
CA ASN A 118 1.45 6.29 13.81
C ASN A 118 2.82 5.88 13.26
N ILE A 119 3.85 6.62 13.63
CA ILE A 119 5.21 6.35 13.15
C ILE A 119 5.73 4.97 13.52
N ILE A 120 5.32 4.43 14.68
CA ILE A 120 5.71 3.08 15.09
C ILE A 120 5.17 2.09 14.08
N ASP A 121 3.90 2.21 13.69
CA ASP A 121 3.28 1.34 12.69
C ASP A 121 3.98 1.45 11.33
N ILE A 122 4.35 2.66 10.90
CA ILE A 122 5.09 2.85 9.63
C ILE A 122 6.46 2.14 9.70
N ILE A 123 7.23 2.35 10.77
CA ILE A 123 8.55 1.73 10.94
C ILE A 123 8.42 0.21 11.10
N GLU A 124 7.44 -0.27 11.87
CA GLU A 124 7.17 -1.70 12.08
C GLU A 124 6.68 -2.41 10.82
N ARG A 125 6.29 -1.71 9.76
CA ARG A 125 6.03 -2.32 8.45
C ARG A 125 7.21 -2.25 7.50
N ILE A 126 7.98 -1.18 7.54
CA ILE A 126 9.22 -1.09 6.75
C ILE A 126 10.27 -2.06 7.29
N MET A 127 10.41 -2.16 8.62
CA MET A 127 11.46 -2.94 9.29
C MET A 127 11.39 -4.44 8.99
N PRO A 128 10.25 -5.14 9.06
CA PRO A 128 10.17 -6.55 8.70
C PRO A 128 10.48 -6.79 7.22
N VAL A 129 10.05 -5.91 6.31
CA VAL A 129 10.35 -6.05 4.88
C VAL A 129 11.86 -5.89 4.64
N LEU A 130 12.50 -4.92 5.31
CA LEU A 130 13.94 -4.73 5.26
C LEU A 130 14.75 -5.72 6.13
N SER A 131 14.14 -6.48 7.03
CA SER A 131 14.86 -7.45 7.88
C SER A 131 14.66 -8.90 7.43
N LYS A 132 13.53 -9.22 6.79
CA LYS A 132 13.15 -10.58 6.37
C LYS A 132 13.44 -10.86 4.89
N ASN A 133 14.68 -10.65 4.47
CA ASN A 133 15.24 -11.35 3.32
C ASN A 133 16.01 -12.63 3.71
N HIS A 134 15.63 -13.23 4.84
CA HIS A 134 15.27 -14.65 4.79
C HIS A 134 13.80 -14.79 5.16
N TYR A 135 13.00 -14.85 4.10
CA TYR A 135 11.56 -15.05 3.93
C TYR A 135 10.82 -15.51 5.18
N VAL A 136 9.62 -14.99 5.45
CA VAL A 136 8.88 -15.45 6.63
C VAL A 136 8.73 -16.98 6.67
N GLU A 137 8.93 -17.60 7.84
CA GLU A 137 8.25 -18.85 8.17
C GLU A 137 7.56 -18.76 9.52
N GLY A 138 6.42 -19.43 9.60
CA GLY A 138 5.78 -19.76 10.84
C GLY A 138 5.06 -21.09 10.81
N VAL A 139 5.74 -22.20 10.48
CA VAL A 139 5.61 -23.49 11.19
C VAL A 139 6.95 -24.24 11.12
N GLN A 140 7.46 -24.74 12.25
CA GLN A 140 8.74 -25.46 12.31
C GLN A 140 8.74 -26.75 11.47
N GLY A 141 9.59 -26.83 10.44
CA GLY A 141 9.84 -28.06 9.67
C GLY A 141 10.46 -27.79 8.30
N LYS A 142 10.92 -28.83 7.59
CA LYS A 142 11.54 -28.72 6.26
C LYS A 142 10.50 -28.29 5.19
N GLY A 143 10.22 -26.99 5.11
CA GLY A 143 9.38 -26.34 4.10
C GLY A 143 8.26 -25.46 4.69
N GLY A 144 8.56 -24.45 5.49
CA GLY A 144 7.57 -23.64 6.21
C GLY A 144 7.01 -22.42 5.44
N GLY A 145 5.92 -21.87 6.01
CA GLY A 145 5.11 -20.74 5.50
C GLY A 145 3.99 -20.36 6.51
N TYR A 146 2.95 -19.60 6.10
CA TYR A 146 1.67 -19.45 6.84
C TYR A 146 0.55 -20.13 6.06
N CYS A 147 -0.29 -20.89 6.76
CA CYS A 147 -1.38 -21.63 6.13
C CYS A 147 -2.74 -21.01 6.50
N LEU A 148 -3.69 -21.08 5.57
CA LEU A 148 -5.09 -20.79 5.86
C LEU A 148 -5.59 -21.73 6.97
N ALA A 149 -6.37 -21.19 7.91
CA ALA A 149 -6.95 -21.95 9.01
C ALA A 149 -8.08 -22.89 8.56
N LYS A 150 -8.64 -22.67 7.37
CA LYS A 150 -9.67 -23.49 6.71
C LYS A 150 -9.26 -23.76 5.26
N GLU A 151 -10.00 -24.58 4.54
CA GLU A 151 -9.74 -24.74 3.11
C GLU A 151 -10.18 -23.48 2.34
N PRO A 152 -9.52 -23.11 1.21
CA PRO A 152 -9.92 -21.95 0.40
C PRO A 152 -11.40 -21.90 0.01
N LYS A 153 -12.05 -23.06 -0.15
CA LYS A 153 -13.49 -23.17 -0.45
C LYS A 153 -14.39 -22.69 0.69
N ASP A 154 -13.86 -22.65 1.92
CA ASP A 154 -14.60 -22.29 3.13
C ASP A 154 -14.52 -20.79 3.45
N TYR A 155 -13.76 -20.03 2.66
CA TYR A 155 -13.69 -18.57 2.76
C TYR A 155 -14.56 -17.95 1.67
N ARG A 156 -15.62 -17.24 2.06
CA ARG A 156 -16.41 -16.42 1.13
C ARG A 156 -15.76 -15.06 0.98
N ILE A 157 -15.75 -14.52 -0.23
CA ILE A 157 -15.17 -13.21 -0.52
C ILE A 157 -15.96 -12.11 0.21
N GLY A 158 -17.29 -12.23 0.27
CA GLY A 158 -18.11 -11.29 1.04
C GLY A 158 -17.70 -11.20 2.52
N ASP A 159 -17.34 -12.32 3.15
CA ASP A 159 -16.90 -12.35 4.55
C ASP A 159 -15.53 -11.68 4.74
N ILE A 160 -14.60 -11.93 3.81
CA ILE A 160 -13.29 -11.27 3.81
C ILE A 160 -13.46 -9.76 3.65
N LEU A 161 -14.22 -9.33 2.64
CA LEU A 161 -14.45 -7.91 2.38
C LEU A 161 -15.12 -7.21 3.56
N ARG A 162 -16.09 -7.86 4.22
CA ARG A 162 -16.72 -7.30 5.41
C ARG A 162 -15.79 -7.20 6.61
N LEU A 163 -14.85 -8.14 6.75
CA LEU A 163 -13.85 -8.12 7.80
C LEU A 163 -12.82 -7.00 7.58
N THR A 164 -12.42 -6.73 6.34
CA THR A 164 -11.34 -5.78 6.02
C THR A 164 -11.85 -4.36 5.76
N GLU A 165 -12.94 -4.21 5.02
CA GLU A 165 -13.46 -2.92 4.57
C GLU A 165 -14.74 -2.49 5.30
N GLY A 166 -15.33 -3.36 6.11
CA GLY A 166 -16.60 -3.11 6.80
C GLY A 166 -17.83 -3.39 5.94
N GLN A 167 -18.97 -2.78 6.26
CA GLN A 167 -20.25 -3.15 5.62
C GLN A 167 -20.28 -2.76 4.14
N LEU A 168 -20.65 -3.71 3.28
CA LEU A 168 -20.86 -3.50 1.84
C LEU A 168 -22.23 -2.86 1.56
N VAL A 169 -22.43 -1.67 2.10
CA VAL A 169 -23.66 -0.88 1.95
C VAL A 169 -23.46 0.22 0.92
N PRO A 170 -24.36 0.38 -0.06
CA PRO A 170 -24.23 1.43 -1.07
C PRO A 170 -24.69 2.79 -0.57
N VAL A 171 -25.48 2.82 0.51
CA VAL A 171 -26.00 4.04 1.15
C VAL A 171 -26.08 3.83 2.66
N ALA A 172 -25.82 4.89 3.42
CA ALA A 172 -25.83 4.86 4.89
C ALA A 172 -27.18 4.35 5.47
N CYS A 173 -28.29 4.58 4.76
CA CYS A 173 -29.61 4.11 5.18
C CYS A 173 -29.75 2.57 5.29
N LEU A 174 -28.79 1.80 4.77
CA LEU A 174 -28.80 0.33 4.80
C LEU A 174 -27.78 -0.26 5.78
N GLU A 175 -27.06 0.57 6.53
CA GLU A 175 -26.16 0.10 7.59
C GLU A 175 -26.96 -0.62 8.69
N CYS A 176 -26.37 -1.67 9.28
CA CYS A 176 -27.06 -2.44 10.32
C CYS A 176 -27.44 -1.61 11.56
N ASN A 177 -26.77 -0.48 11.77
CA ASN A 177 -27.00 0.45 12.89
C ASN A 177 -27.49 1.82 12.41
N ALA A 178 -27.98 1.93 11.18
CA ALA A 178 -28.47 3.20 10.67
C ALA A 178 -29.63 3.71 11.52
N GLU A 179 -29.58 4.98 11.92
CA GLU A 179 -30.76 5.64 12.47
C GLU A 179 -31.89 5.62 11.44
N THR A 180 -33.11 5.35 11.91
CA THR A 180 -34.28 5.27 11.04
C THR A 180 -34.54 6.61 10.35
N CYS A 181 -34.23 6.68 9.05
CA CYS A 181 -34.43 7.89 8.26
C CYS A 181 -35.92 8.26 8.24
N LYS A 182 -36.25 9.46 8.73
CA LYS A 182 -37.64 10.00 8.76
C LYS A 182 -38.32 10.04 7.39
N ARG A 183 -37.53 10.02 6.31
CA ARG A 183 -37.99 10.07 4.92
C ARG A 183 -37.96 8.70 4.24
N ALA A 184 -37.59 7.62 4.92
CA ALA A 184 -37.45 6.30 4.31
C ALA A 184 -38.70 5.87 3.53
N ASN A 185 -39.88 6.10 4.11
CA ASN A 185 -41.17 5.72 3.53
C ASN A 185 -41.57 6.52 2.27
N ILE A 186 -40.95 7.68 2.03
CA ILE A 186 -41.21 8.54 0.86
C ILE A 186 -40.01 8.61 -0.10
N CYS A 187 -38.93 7.90 0.22
CA CYS A 187 -37.70 7.92 -0.56
C CYS A 187 -37.87 7.07 -1.82
N LYS A 188 -38.07 7.74 -2.97
CA LYS A 188 -38.28 7.08 -4.27
C LYS A 188 -37.11 6.17 -4.70
N THR A 189 -35.89 6.45 -4.25
CA THR A 189 -34.68 5.69 -4.61
C THR A 189 -34.35 4.56 -3.63
N PHE A 190 -35.01 4.50 -2.47
CA PHE A 190 -34.71 3.49 -1.45
C PHE A 190 -34.90 2.04 -1.96
N PRO A 191 -35.96 1.70 -2.74
CA PRO A 191 -36.11 0.36 -3.30
C PRO A 191 -34.95 -0.04 -4.21
N MET A 192 -34.50 0.86 -5.08
CA MET A 192 -33.35 0.65 -5.98
C MET A 192 -32.07 0.38 -5.19
N TRP A 193 -31.80 1.17 -4.15
CA TRP A 193 -30.61 0.96 -3.32
C TRP A 193 -30.64 -0.35 -2.54
N LYS A 194 -31.82 -0.77 -2.07
CA LYS A 194 -32.01 -2.06 -1.40
C LYS A 194 -31.75 -3.22 -2.36
N GLU A 195 -32.20 -3.12 -3.60
CA GLU A 195 -31.94 -4.12 -4.64
C GLU A 195 -30.45 -4.19 -4.99
N PHE A 196 -29.79 -3.04 -5.18
CA PHE A 196 -28.35 -3.01 -5.45
C PHE A 196 -27.54 -3.59 -4.30
N HIS A 197 -27.88 -3.24 -3.06
CA HIS A 197 -27.26 -3.83 -1.87
C HIS A 197 -27.38 -5.37 -1.85
N HIS A 198 -28.56 -5.90 -2.18
CA HIS A 198 -28.78 -7.34 -2.24
C HIS A 198 -27.95 -7.99 -3.37
N MET A 199 -27.90 -7.38 -4.54
CA MET A 199 -27.12 -7.87 -5.69
C MET A 199 -25.63 -7.94 -5.37
N VAL A 200 -25.08 -6.87 -4.77
CA VAL A 200 -23.66 -6.79 -4.39
C VAL A 200 -23.31 -7.84 -3.35
N ASN A 201 -24.09 -7.96 -2.28
CA ASN A 201 -23.80 -8.93 -1.22
C ASN A 201 -23.98 -10.37 -1.72
N ASN A 202 -25.05 -10.68 -2.44
CA ASN A 202 -25.24 -12.01 -3.03
C ASN A 202 -24.11 -12.38 -3.98
N TYR A 203 -23.59 -11.44 -4.77
CA TYR A 203 -22.49 -11.71 -5.67
C TYR A 203 -21.24 -12.15 -4.90
N PHE A 204 -20.77 -11.34 -3.95
CA PHE A 204 -19.55 -11.65 -3.20
C PHE A 204 -19.70 -12.80 -2.21
N ASP A 205 -20.90 -13.01 -1.67
CA ASP A 205 -21.19 -14.13 -0.76
C ASP A 205 -21.15 -15.47 -1.49
N ASN A 206 -21.41 -15.50 -2.80
CA ASN A 206 -21.36 -16.73 -3.60
C ASN A 206 -19.99 -17.03 -4.22
N ILE A 207 -18.99 -16.16 -4.03
CA ILE A 207 -17.62 -16.39 -4.50
C ILE A 207 -16.78 -16.88 -3.32
N THR A 208 -16.03 -17.97 -3.52
CA THR A 208 -15.05 -18.45 -2.55
C THR A 208 -13.63 -18.02 -2.92
N LEU A 209 -12.72 -18.06 -1.94
CA LEU A 209 -11.29 -17.88 -2.22
C LEU A 209 -10.78 -18.93 -3.23
N SER A 210 -11.31 -20.16 -3.18
CA SER A 210 -11.00 -21.19 -4.18
C SER A 210 -11.40 -20.80 -5.59
N ASP A 211 -12.48 -20.04 -5.78
CA ASP A 211 -12.93 -19.63 -7.12
C ASP A 211 -12.01 -18.55 -7.69
N LEU A 212 -11.56 -17.60 -6.86
CA LEU A 212 -10.58 -16.58 -7.27
C LEU A 212 -9.22 -17.19 -7.62
N MET A 213 -8.78 -18.22 -6.90
CA MET A 213 -7.53 -18.92 -7.22
C MET A 213 -7.54 -19.53 -8.62
N LYS A 214 -8.71 -19.97 -9.12
CA LYS A 214 -8.87 -20.50 -10.48
C LYS A 214 -8.88 -19.42 -11.56
N TYR A 215 -9.16 -18.16 -11.22
CA TYR A 215 -9.15 -17.05 -12.17
C TYR A 215 -7.74 -16.68 -12.63
N GLY A 216 -6.73 -16.82 -11.76
CA GLY A 216 -5.33 -16.56 -12.10
C GLY A 216 -4.72 -17.54 -13.11
N ASP A 217 -5.31 -18.73 -13.27
CA ASP A 217 -4.85 -19.71 -14.28
C ASP A 217 -5.39 -19.41 -15.69
N LYS A 218 -6.48 -18.64 -15.82
CA LYS A 218 -7.10 -18.30 -17.10
C LYS A 218 -6.50 -17.06 -17.79
N THR A 219 -5.66 -16.29 -17.11
CA THR A 219 -4.96 -15.14 -17.72
C THR A 219 -3.86 -15.52 -18.71
N LYS A 220 -3.63 -16.82 -18.96
CA LYS A 220 -2.83 -17.31 -20.11
C LYS A 220 -3.60 -17.25 -21.44
N ASP A 221 -4.91 -17.04 -21.43
CA ASP A 221 -5.75 -17.04 -22.64
C ASP A 221 -6.02 -15.64 -23.23
N PHE A 222 -5.38 -14.59 -22.69
CA PHE A 222 -5.42 -13.23 -23.24
C PHE A 222 -4.05 -12.79 -23.79
N GLN A 223 -3.37 -13.70 -24.52
CA GLN A 223 -2.25 -13.37 -25.39
C GLN A 223 -2.73 -13.04 -26.80
#